data_AF-A0A5B9MGF5-F1
#
_entry.id   AF-A0A5B9MGF5-F1
#
_cell.length_a   1.000
_cell.length_b   1.000
_cell.length_c   1.000
_cell.angle_alpha   90.00
_cell.angle_beta   90.00
_cell.angle_gamma   90.00
#
_symmetry.space_group_name_H-M   'P 1'
#
loop_
_entity.id
_entity.type
_entity.pdbx_description
1 polymer ?
#
loop_
_entity_poly.entity_id
_entity_poly.type
_entity_poly.pdbx_seq_one_letter_code
_entity_poly.pdbx_strand_id
1 'polypeptide(L)'
;MELLLGLIAIAAIGISIIGWLWIVVMAFGEGEPLWGIGCLIISPLCLVYGLLNYQELKIPFMLILGGFIARIAVGAIAVSIS
;
A
#
# COMPACT_ATOMS: atom_id res chain seq x y z
N MET A 1 23.40 -0.58 11.18
CA MET A 1 22.66 -1.22 10.06
C MET A 1 21.19 -1.39 10.43
N GLU A 2 20.88 -1.93 11.60
CA GLU A 2 19.51 -2.15 12.09
C GLU A 2 18.65 -0.88 12.11
N LEU A 3 19.16 0.24 12.64
CA LEU A 3 18.43 1.51 12.67
C LEU A 3 18.01 1.97 11.27
N LEU A 4 18.90 1.86 10.27
CA LEU A 4 18.63 2.25 8.90
C LEU A 4 17.51 1.39 8.29
N LEU A 5 17.60 0.06 8.45
CA LEU A 5 16.57 -0.87 7.99
C LEU A 5 15.21 -0.60 8.67
N GLY A 6 15.23 -0.28 9.96
CA GLY A 6 14.04 0.13 10.71
C GLY A 6 13.39 1.40 10.16
N LEU A 7 14.18 2.43 9.86
CA LEU A 7 13.67 3.67 9.26
C LEU A 7 13.05 3.44 7.88
N ILE A 8 13.70 2.63 7.04
CA ILE A 8 13.17 2.27 5.71
C ILE A 8 11.87 1.48 5.84
N ALA A 9 11.78 0.53 6.79
CA ALA A 9 10.56 -0.22 7.04
C ALA A 9 9.40 0.69 7.45
N ILE A 10 9.63 1.64 8.36
CA ILE A 10 8.61 2.62 8.80
C ILE A 10 8.17 3.50 7.64
N ALA A 11 9.12 4.02 6.85
CA ALA A 11 8.80 4.82 5.67
C ALA A 11 7.96 4.03 4.65
N ALA A 12 8.32 2.77 4.39
CA ALA A 12 7.58 1.89 3.49
C ALA A 12 6.15 1.60 3.97
N ILE A 13 5.95 1.44 5.28
CA ILE A 13 4.62 1.34 5.90
C ILE A 13 3.84 2.63 5.67
N GLY A 14 4.44 3.78 5.97
CA GLY A 14 3.79 5.09 5.79
C GLY A 14 3.32 5.32 4.35
N ILE A 15 4.20 5.05 3.37
CA ILE A 15 3.88 5.16 1.94
C ILE A 15 2.73 4.21 1.57
N SER A 16 2.74 2.98 2.08
CA SER A 16 1.66 2.00 1.83
C SER A 16 0.32 2.49 2.39
N ILE A 17 0.31 3.06 3.59
CA ILE A 17 -0.90 3.59 4.24
C ILE A 17 -1.45 4.78 3.45
N ILE A 18 -0.59 5.69 2.98
CA ILE A 18 -1.00 6.83 2.15
C ILE A 18 -1.66 6.34 0.86
N GLY A 19 -1.04 5.39 0.14
CA GLY A 19 -1.64 4.82 -1.05
C GLY A 19 -2.98 4.13 -0.78
N TRP A 20 -3.07 3.36 0.31
CA TRP A 20 -4.29 2.66 0.70
C TRP A 20 -5.44 3.61 1.01
N LEU A 21 -5.22 4.60 1.87
CA LEU A 21 -6.24 5.58 2.23
C LEU A 21 -6.66 6.44 1.04
N TRP A 22 -5.75 6.73 0.12
CA TRP A 22 -6.09 7.44 -1.11
C TRP A 22 -7.10 6.63 -1.93
N ILE A 23 -6.85 5.34 -2.18
CA ILE A 23 -7.81 4.48 -2.90
C ILE A 23 -9.16 4.44 -2.19
N VAL A 24 -9.17 4.29 -0.86
CA VAL A 24 -10.41 4.31 -0.06
C VAL A 24 -11.22 5.58 -0.30
N VAL A 25 -10.57 6.75 -0.21
CA VAL A 25 -11.24 8.05 -0.39
C VAL A 25 -11.76 8.21 -1.82
N MET A 26 -11.00 7.78 -2.82
CA MET A 26 -11.45 7.81 -4.22
C MET A 26 -12.67 6.89 -4.44
N ALA A 27 -12.66 5.67 -3.90
CA ALA A 27 -13.78 4.75 -4.01
C ALA A 27 -15.08 5.32 -3.42
N PHE A 28 -15.00 5.99 -2.26
CA PHE A 28 -16.14 6.71 -1.71
C PHE A 28 -16.53 7.95 -2.54
N GLY A 29 -15.55 8.66 -3.10
CA GLY A 29 -15.75 9.85 -3.93
C GLY A 29 -16.44 9.57 -5.26
N GLU A 30 -16.21 8.40 -5.85
CA GLU A 30 -16.83 7.96 -7.11
C GLU A 30 -18.22 7.33 -6.93
N GLY A 31 -18.74 7.29 -5.70
CA GLY A 31 -20.06 6.73 -5.41
C GLY A 31 -20.08 5.21 -5.32
N GLU A 32 -18.93 4.58 -5.04
CA GLU A 32 -18.78 3.13 -4.88
C GLU A 32 -18.54 2.72 -3.41
N PRO A 33 -19.50 2.94 -2.49
CA PRO A 33 -19.28 2.77 -1.06
C PRO A 33 -19.00 1.32 -0.65
N LEU A 34 -19.50 0.33 -1.40
CA LEU A 34 -19.18 -1.09 -1.18
C LEU A 34 -17.68 -1.36 -1.37
N TRP A 35 -17.08 -0.77 -2.40
CA TRP A 35 -15.64 -0.86 -2.63
C TRP A 35 -14.85 -0.10 -1.58
N GLY A 36 -15.29 1.11 -1.20
CA GLY A 36 -14.66 1.88 -0.12
C GLY A 36 -14.63 1.12 1.23
N ILE A 37 -15.77 0.54 1.63
CA ILE A 37 -15.86 -0.29 2.84
C ILE A 37 -15.03 -1.57 2.69
N GLY A 38 -15.12 -2.25 1.53
CA GLY A 38 -14.35 -3.45 1.24
C GLY A 38 -12.84 -3.21 1.35
N CYS A 39 -12.37 -2.10 0.79
CA CYS A 39 -11.00 -1.60 0.91
C CYS A 39 -10.56 -1.36 2.37
N LEU A 40 -11.44 -0.79 3.21
CA LEU A 40 -11.14 -0.47 4.61
C LEU A 40 -11.02 -1.72 5.48
N ILE A 41 -11.90 -2.70 5.29
CA ILE A 41 -11.94 -3.91 6.11
C ILE A 41 -10.95 -4.95 5.60
N ILE A 42 -10.81 -5.06 4.27
CA ILE A 42 -10.03 -6.09 3.59
C ILE A 42 -8.99 -5.38 2.73
N SER A 43 -7.83 -5.08 3.31
CA SER A 43 -6.76 -4.35 2.59
C SER A 43 -6.38 -4.94 1.22
N PRO A 44 -6.37 -6.27 0.99
CA PRO A 44 -6.13 -6.84 -0.34
C PRO A 44 -7.16 -6.45 -1.41
N LEU A 45 -8.43 -6.22 -1.04
CA LEU A 45 -9.48 -5.77 -1.97
C LEU A 45 -9.14 -4.41 -2.58
N CYS A 46 -8.35 -3.60 -1.89
CA CYS A 46 -7.94 -2.29 -2.38
C CYS A 46 -6.92 -2.34 -3.52
N LEU A 47 -6.11 -3.40 -3.56
CA LEU A 47 -5.27 -3.67 -4.74
C LEU A 47 -6.11 -4.11 -5.93
N VAL A 48 -7.16 -4.92 -5.71
CA VAL A 48 -8.07 -5.34 -6.78
C VAL A 48 -8.80 -4.13 -7.37
N TYR A 49 -9.39 -3.29 -6.51
CA TYR A 49 -10.07 -2.07 -6.93
C TYR A 49 -9.11 -1.10 -7.65
N GLY A 50 -7.93 -0.87 -7.08
CA GLY A 50 -6.87 -0.06 -7.71
C GLY A 50 -6.42 -0.58 -9.09
N LEU A 51 -6.46 -1.89 -9.31
CA LEU A 51 -6.14 -2.50 -10.60
C LEU A 51 -7.28 -2.37 -11.61
N LEU A 52 -8.53 -2.51 -11.17
CA LEU A 52 -9.71 -2.32 -12.02
C LEU A 52 -9.82 -0.87 -12.51
N ASN A 53 -9.52 0.09 -11.64
CA ASN A 53 -9.54 1.53 -11.93
C ASN A 53 -8.13 2.11 -12.10
N TYR A 54 -7.22 1.33 -12.71
CA TYR A 54 -5.79 1.64 -12.73
C TYR A 54 -5.43 2.97 -13.44
N GLN A 55 -6.19 3.40 -14.44
CA GLN A 55 -5.89 4.67 -15.13
C GLN A 55 -5.94 5.87 -14.18
N GLU A 56 -6.88 5.84 -13.24
CA GLU A 56 -7.12 6.92 -12.28
C GLU A 56 -6.34 6.68 -10.98
N LEU A 57 -6.18 5.41 -10.60
CA LEU A 57 -5.55 5.00 -9.34
C LEU A 57 -4.10 4.54 -9.47
N LYS A 58 -3.44 4.77 -10.60
CA LYS A 58 -2.05 4.33 -10.84
C LYS A 58 -1.10 4.78 -9.74
N ILE A 59 -1.15 6.06 -9.36
CA ILE A 59 -0.26 6.62 -8.33
C ILE A 59 -0.50 5.90 -6.99
N PRO A 60 -1.71 5.94 -6.40
CA PRO A 60 -1.91 5.33 -5.10
C PRO A 60 -1.73 3.80 -5.12
N PHE A 61 -2.06 3.11 -6.22
CA PHE A 61 -1.75 1.69 -6.40
C PHE A 61 -0.25 1.42 -6.34
N MET A 62 0.56 2.23 -7.04
CA MET A 62 2.02 2.09 -7.03
C MET A 62 2.65 2.42 -5.68
N LEU A 63 2.06 3.31 -4.88
CA LEU A 63 2.50 3.57 -3.51
C LEU A 63 2.33 2.33 -2.63
N ILE A 64 1.17 1.66 -2.70
CA ILE A 64 0.93 0.40 -1.95
C ILE A 64 1.90 -0.68 -2.42
N LEU A 65 2.04 -0.87 -3.73
CA LEU A 65 2.89 -1.91 -4.30
C LEU A 65 4.37 -1.67 -3.96
N GLY A 66 4.85 -0.44 -4.12
CA GLY A 66 6.22 -0.05 -3.80
C GLY A 66 6.52 -0.23 -2.31
N GLY A 67 5.62 0.20 -1.43
CA GLY A 67 5.77 0.00 0.02
C GLY A 67 5.70 -1.48 0.43
N PHE A 68 4.92 -2.31 -0.26
CA PHE A 68 4.92 -3.76 -0.06
C PHE A 68 6.25 -4.39 -0.48
N ILE A 69 6.73 -4.11 -1.69
CA ILE A 69 8.01 -4.62 -2.21
C ILE A 69 9.18 -4.19 -1.30
N ALA A 70 9.21 -2.93 -0.87
CA ALA A 70 10.24 -2.41 0.02
C ALA A 70 10.28 -3.18 1.35
N ARG A 71 9.13 -3.53 1.93
CA ARG A 71 9.08 -4.33 3.18
C ARG A 71 9.61 -5.74 2.99
N ILE A 72 9.28 -6.39 1.87
CA ILE A 72 9.82 -7.71 1.55
C ILE A 72 11.35 -7.65 1.38
N ALA A 73 11.84 -6.63 0.67
CA ALA A 73 13.28 -6.41 0.49
C ALA A 73 14.00 -6.16 1.82
N VAL A 74 13.46 -5.29 2.68
CA VAL A 74 14.03 -5.03 4.01
C VAL A 74 14.07 -6.30 4.85
N GLY A 75 12.99 -7.09 4.85
CA GLY A 75 12.94 -8.37 5.56
C GLY A 75 13.97 -9.38 5.04
N ALA A 76 14.10 -9.52 3.72
CA ALA A 76 15.10 -10.40 3.12
C ALA A 76 16.54 -9.98 3.47
N ILE A 77 16.83 -8.68 3.43
CA ILE A 77 18.15 -8.15 3.84
C ILE A 77 18.40 -8.42 5.32
N ALA A 78 17.41 -8.16 6.19
CA ALA A 78 17.56 -8.37 7.63
C ALA A 78 17.88 -9.84 7.96
N VAL A 79 17.22 -10.80 7.29
CA VAL A 79 17.51 -12.24 7.44
C VAL A 79 18.88 -12.62 6.90
N SER A 80 19.36 -11.97 5.84
CA SER A 80 20.68 -12.28 5.28
C SER A 80 21.86 -11.81 6.13
N ILE A 81 21.62 -10.86 7.04
CA ILE A 81 22.66 -10.27 7.92
C ILE A 81 22.54 -10.74 9.38
N SER A 82 21.50 -11.52 9.72
CA SER A 82 21.27 -12.16 11.03
C SER A 82 21.93 -13.52 11.12
#